data_AF-A0A060CB24-F1
#
_entry.id   AF-A0A060CB24-F1
#
_cell.length_a   1.000
_cell.length_b   1.000
_cell.length_c   1.000
_cell.angle_alpha   90.00
_cell.angle_beta   90.00
_cell.angle_gamma   90.00
#
_symmetry.space_group_name_H-M   'P 1'
#
loop_
_entity.id
_entity.type
_entity.pdbx_description
1 polymer ?
#
loop_
_entity_poly.entity_id
_entity_poly.type
_entity_poly.pdbx_seq_one_letter_code
_entity_poly.pdbx_strand_id
1 'polypeptide(L)'
;MSFAPFGFYDKDGNPDGYDVDLAKALAKEMGVKLEMVNTTSANRIPNLQTNKVDVVFCNFTRNLERAKEIGFTNPYVVASEAMLVRKSSSIQSAHDMAGKTIATVKGSTNGDEVRNLGIDVKNSGVRLLSGQQSLRETGQADAMIGR
;
A
#
# COMPACT_ATOMS: atom_id res chain seq x y z
N MET A 1 -5.98 0.06 -8.41
CA MET A 1 -5.72 -0.75 -9.64
C MET A 1 -4.36 -0.43 -10.25
N SER A 2 -3.28 -0.63 -9.49
CA SER A 2 -1.90 -0.54 -10.00
C SER A 2 -0.91 -1.29 -9.09
N PHE A 3 -1.41 -2.29 -8.35
CA PHE A 3 -0.67 -3.02 -7.32
C PHE A 3 -0.91 -4.52 -7.49
N ALA A 4 -0.24 -5.10 -8.49
CA ALA A 4 -0.24 -6.54 -8.67
C ALA A 4 0.54 -7.22 -7.52
N PRO A 5 0.12 -8.42 -7.07
CA PRO A 5 -0.99 -9.22 -7.59
C PRO A 5 -2.35 -8.91 -6.92
N PHE A 6 -2.45 -7.91 -6.05
CA PHE A 6 -3.66 -7.66 -5.25
C PHE A 6 -4.77 -6.94 -6.02
N GLY A 7 -4.45 -5.85 -6.72
CA GLY A 7 -5.43 -5.07 -7.46
C GLY A 7 -4.78 -4.24 -8.57
N PHE A 8 -4.99 -4.66 -9.81
CA PHE A 8 -4.45 -4.05 -11.02
C PHE A 8 -5.49 -4.07 -12.14
N TYR A 9 -5.19 -3.42 -13.27
CA TYR A 9 -5.96 -3.61 -14.49
C TYR A 9 -5.22 -4.63 -15.36
N ASP A 10 -5.92 -5.64 -15.86
CA ASP A 10 -5.37 -6.60 -16.81
C ASP A 10 -5.07 -5.94 -18.17
N LYS A 11 -4.57 -6.74 -19.12
CA LYS A 11 -4.23 -6.28 -20.48
C LYS A 11 -5.43 -5.71 -21.26
N ASP A 12 -6.65 -6.10 -20.88
CA ASP A 12 -7.90 -5.71 -21.52
C ASP A 12 -8.55 -4.52 -20.78
N GLY A 13 -7.92 -4.02 -19.71
CA GLY A 13 -8.39 -2.88 -18.91
C GLY A 13 -9.38 -3.25 -17.81
N ASN A 14 -9.61 -4.55 -17.54
CA ASN A 14 -10.54 -4.98 -16.50
C ASN A 14 -9.84 -5.03 -15.13
N PRO A 15 -10.54 -4.69 -14.04
CA PRO A 15 -10.03 -4.93 -12.69
C PRO A 15 -9.74 -6.42 -12.47
N ASP A 16 -8.53 -6.70 -12.00
CA ASP A 16 -8.03 -8.05 -11.72
C ASP A 16 -7.12 -8.07 -10.48
N GLY A 17 -6.92 -9.27 -9.93
CA GLY A 17 -6.09 -9.54 -8.77
C GLY A 17 -6.85 -10.07 -7.56
N TYR A 18 -6.10 -10.45 -6.53
CA TYR A 18 -6.62 -11.16 -5.36
C TYR A 18 -7.73 -10.41 -4.61
N ASP A 19 -7.56 -9.10 -4.38
CA ASP A 19 -8.57 -8.27 -3.70
C ASP A 19 -9.84 -8.12 -4.55
N VAL A 20 -9.66 -8.09 -5.88
CA VAL A 20 -10.76 -7.99 -6.84
C VAL A 20 -11.57 -9.29 -6.84
N ASP A 21 -10.91 -10.44 -6.81
CA ASP A 21 -11.57 -11.75 -6.76
C ASP A 21 -12.34 -11.95 -5.47
N LEU A 22 -11.79 -11.53 -4.33
CA LEU A 22 -12.52 -11.54 -3.05
C LEU A 22 -13.76 -10.64 -3.08
N ALA A 23 -13.65 -9.44 -3.65
CA ALA A 23 -14.80 -8.53 -3.78
C ALA A 23 -15.89 -9.12 -4.69
N LYS A 24 -15.51 -9.75 -5.81
CA LYS A 24 -16.43 -10.47 -6.72
C LYS A 24 -17.12 -11.64 -5.99
N ALA A 25 -16.37 -12.42 -5.22
CA ALA A 25 -16.90 -13.55 -4.46
C ALA A 25 -17.89 -13.09 -3.38
N LEU A 26 -17.57 -12.04 -2.62
CA LEU A 26 -18.46 -11.49 -1.60
C LEU A 26 -19.76 -10.97 -2.21
N ALA A 27 -19.69 -10.17 -3.29
CA ALA A 27 -20.88 -9.63 -3.94
C ALA A 27 -21.78 -10.74 -4.48
N LYS A 28 -21.19 -11.80 -5.04
CA LYS A 28 -21.92 -12.99 -5.50
C LYS A 28 -22.64 -13.70 -4.34
N GLU A 29 -21.95 -13.93 -3.23
CA GLU A 29 -22.53 -14.57 -2.04
C GLU A 29 -23.69 -13.76 -1.45
N MET A 30 -23.56 -12.42 -1.46
CA MET A 30 -24.59 -11.50 -0.97
C MET A 30 -25.73 -11.27 -1.97
N GLY A 31 -25.61 -11.74 -3.22
CA GLY A 31 -26.60 -11.50 -4.27
C GLY A 31 -26.72 -10.02 -4.69
N VAL A 32 -25.65 -9.23 -4.55
CA VAL A 32 -25.64 -7.79 -4.86
C VAL A 32 -24.80 -7.49 -6.10
N LYS A 33 -25.06 -6.35 -6.74
CA LYS A 33 -24.22 -5.87 -7.85
C LYS A 33 -22.94 -5.26 -7.29
N LEU A 34 -21.79 -5.75 -7.76
CA LEU A 34 -20.50 -5.15 -7.43
C LEU A 34 -20.26 -3.87 -8.25
N GLU A 35 -19.95 -2.78 -7.56
CA GLU A 35 -19.39 -1.57 -8.15
C GLU A 35 -17.96 -1.36 -7.63
N MET A 36 -17.00 -1.26 -8.54
CA MET A 36 -15.60 -1.07 -8.16
C MET A 36 -15.20 0.40 -8.25
N VAL A 37 -14.76 0.95 -7.13
CA VAL A 37 -14.26 2.33 -7.04
C VAL A 37 -12.74 2.29 -6.83
N ASN A 38 -11.98 2.71 -7.84
CA ASN A 38 -10.53 2.82 -7.70
C ASN A 38 -10.16 3.94 -6.70
N THR A 39 -9.21 3.66 -5.81
CA THR A 39 -8.79 4.59 -4.76
C THR A 39 -7.28 4.58 -4.53
N THR A 40 -6.80 5.55 -3.75
CA THR A 40 -5.40 5.62 -3.29
C THR A 40 -5.29 5.11 -1.86
N SER A 41 -4.06 4.80 -1.41
CA SER A 41 -3.83 4.36 -0.04
C SER A 41 -4.36 5.34 1.02
N ALA A 42 -4.20 6.65 0.78
CA ALA A 42 -4.63 7.72 1.68
C ALA A 42 -6.15 7.93 1.73
N ASN A 43 -6.87 7.59 0.65
CA ASN A 43 -8.31 7.87 0.54
C ASN A 43 -9.19 6.71 1.02
N ARG A 44 -8.62 5.57 1.44
CA ARG A 44 -9.40 4.38 1.85
C ARG A 44 -10.36 4.66 3.02
N ILE A 45 -9.86 5.26 4.11
CA ILE A 45 -10.69 5.60 5.28
C ILE A 45 -11.67 6.74 4.98
N PRO A 46 -11.24 7.87 4.40
CA PRO A 46 -12.18 8.92 4.01
C PRO A 46 -13.32 8.42 3.11
N ASN A 47 -13.04 7.51 2.17
CA ASN A 47 -14.08 6.94 1.30
C ASN A 47 -15.13 6.13 2.09
N LEU A 48 -14.73 5.42 3.14
CA LEU A 48 -15.67 4.71 4.03
C LEU A 48 -16.48 5.71 4.87
N GLN A 49 -15.81 6.68 5.51
CA GLN A 49 -16.45 7.67 6.38
C GLN A 49 -17.45 8.58 5.65
N THR A 50 -17.22 8.82 4.36
CA THR A 50 -18.11 9.63 3.51
C THR A 50 -19.17 8.81 2.79
N ASN A 51 -19.29 7.51 3.09
CA ASN A 51 -20.19 6.56 2.41
C ASN A 51 -20.01 6.52 0.88
N LYS A 52 -18.80 6.81 0.39
CA LYS A 52 -18.46 6.67 -1.04
C LYS A 52 -18.29 5.21 -1.43
N VAL A 53 -17.90 4.35 -0.49
CA VAL A 53 -17.79 2.90 -0.66
C VAL A 53 -18.29 2.21 0.61
N ASP A 54 -18.86 1.02 0.47
CA ASP A 54 -19.33 0.22 1.61
C ASP A 54 -18.21 -0.62 2.23
N VAL A 55 -17.25 -1.08 1.41
CA VAL A 55 -16.15 -1.97 1.82
C VAL A 55 -14.87 -1.61 1.07
N VAL A 56 -13.72 -1.84 1.71
CA VAL A 56 -12.39 -1.66 1.12
C VAL A 56 -11.66 -3.01 1.01
N PHE A 57 -11.48 -3.48 -0.23
CA PHE A 57 -10.55 -4.57 -0.59
C PHE A 57 -9.32 -3.96 -1.29
N CYS A 58 -8.31 -3.57 -0.51
CA CYS A 58 -7.12 -2.84 -1.00
C CYS A 58 -5.87 -3.14 -0.14
N ASN A 59 -5.51 -4.41 0.05
CA ASN A 59 -4.40 -4.91 0.88
C ASN A 59 -4.18 -4.03 2.12
N PHE A 60 -5.21 -3.94 2.95
CA PHE A 60 -5.33 -2.86 3.92
C PHE A 60 -4.92 -3.31 5.32
N THR A 61 -3.67 -2.98 5.69
CA THR A 61 -3.11 -3.38 6.98
C THR A 61 -3.91 -2.80 8.15
N ARG A 62 -4.41 -3.69 9.02
CA ARG A 62 -5.05 -3.33 10.29
C ARG A 62 -4.00 -2.79 11.27
N ASN A 63 -4.29 -1.67 11.92
CA ASN A 63 -3.53 -1.17 13.05
C ASN A 63 -4.46 -0.47 14.04
N LEU A 64 -3.96 -0.12 15.23
CA LEU A 64 -4.78 0.44 16.31
C LEU A 64 -5.35 1.82 15.95
N GLU A 65 -4.58 2.67 15.29
CA GLU A 65 -5.07 4.01 14.90
C GLU A 65 -6.24 3.91 13.92
N ARG A 66 -6.13 3.07 12.89
CA ARG A 66 -7.21 2.88 11.92
C ARG A 66 -8.43 2.20 12.54
N ALA A 67 -8.23 1.30 13.50
CA ALA A 67 -9.32 0.61 14.19
C ALA A 67 -10.17 1.53 15.08
N LYS A 68 -9.67 2.74 15.42
CA LYS A 68 -10.48 3.78 16.07
C LYS A 68 -11.45 4.45 15.10
N GLU A 69 -11.16 4.43 13.81
CA GLU A 69 -11.91 5.16 12.78
C GLU A 69 -12.86 4.27 11.96
N ILE A 70 -12.51 2.99 11.79
CA ILE A 70 -13.27 2.03 10.96
C ILE A 70 -13.29 0.63 11.58
N GLY A 71 -14.29 -0.16 11.22
CA GLY A 71 -14.33 -1.60 11.51
C GLY A 71 -13.44 -2.40 10.55
N PHE A 72 -12.85 -3.48 11.06
CA PHE A 72 -12.12 -4.46 10.24
C PHE A 72 -12.81 -5.82 10.31
N THR A 73 -12.79 -6.54 9.18
CA THR A 73 -13.16 -7.96 9.11
C THR A 73 -12.03 -8.84 9.66
N ASN A 74 -12.24 -10.16 9.63
CA ASN A 74 -11.15 -11.11 9.79
C ASN A 74 -10.10 -10.92 8.68
N PRO A 75 -8.79 -10.97 9.02
CA PRO A 75 -7.75 -10.80 8.02
C PRO A 75 -7.77 -11.96 7.02
N TYR A 76 -7.62 -11.64 5.73
CA TYR A 76 -7.56 -12.63 4.65
C TYR A 76 -6.14 -12.85 4.11
N VAL A 77 -5.20 -11.93 4.37
CA VAL A 77 -3.78 -12.01 3.99
C VAL A 77 -2.93 -11.47 5.14
N VAL A 78 -1.80 -12.15 5.40
CA VAL A 78 -0.72 -11.62 6.23
C VAL A 78 0.39 -11.15 5.30
N ALA A 79 0.81 -9.89 5.45
CA ALA A 79 1.73 -9.26 4.52
C ALA A 79 2.90 -8.63 5.29
N SER A 80 4.12 -9.02 4.93
CA SER A 80 5.36 -8.47 5.46
C SER A 80 5.87 -7.33 4.58
N GLU A 81 6.59 -6.40 5.18
CA GLU A 81 7.30 -5.33 4.46
C GLU A 81 8.73 -5.79 4.14
N ALA A 82 9.28 -5.26 3.06
CA ALA A 82 10.66 -5.46 2.64
C ALA A 82 11.32 -4.11 2.32
N MET A 83 12.64 -4.08 2.52
CA MET A 83 13.48 -2.97 2.10
C MET A 83 14.11 -3.30 0.75
N LEU A 84 13.81 -2.48 -0.25
CA LEU A 84 14.41 -2.58 -1.57
C LEU A 84 15.50 -1.52 -1.70
N VAL A 85 16.70 -1.97 -2.09
CA VAL A 85 17.88 -1.13 -2.32
C VAL A 85 18.47 -1.41 -3.70
N ARG A 86 19.27 -0.49 -4.22
CA ARG A 86 20.09 -0.76 -5.40
C ARG A 86 21.12 -1.85 -5.09
N LYS A 87 21.48 -2.66 -6.09
CA LYS A 87 22.51 -3.72 -5.95
C LYS A 87 23.86 -3.20 -5.43
N SER A 88 24.20 -1.94 -5.76
CA SER A 88 25.42 -1.27 -5.32
C SER A 88 25.28 -0.53 -3.98
N SER A 89 24.12 -0.61 -3.31
CA SER A 89 23.88 0.07 -2.04
C SER A 89 24.64 -0.60 -0.90
N SER A 90 25.11 0.20 0.06
CA SER A 90 25.70 -0.27 1.32
C SER A 90 24.67 -0.50 2.42
N ILE A 91 23.39 -0.17 2.18
CA ILE A 91 22.30 -0.31 3.15
C ILE A 91 21.97 -1.80 3.32
N GLN A 92 22.13 -2.34 4.53
CA GLN A 92 21.80 -3.73 4.86
C GLN A 92 20.77 -3.86 5.99
N SER A 93 20.54 -2.78 6.73
CA SER A 93 19.65 -2.74 7.88
C SER A 93 18.92 -1.41 7.97
N ALA A 94 17.93 -1.34 8.87
CA ALA A 94 17.20 -0.09 9.13
C ALA A 94 18.12 1.03 9.65
N HIS A 95 19.15 0.70 10.43
CA HIS A 95 20.11 1.67 10.96
C HIS A 95 20.91 2.38 9.85
N ASP A 96 21.20 1.69 8.75
CA ASP A 96 21.94 2.25 7.61
C ASP A 96 21.13 3.29 6.82
N MET A 97 19.84 3.44 7.12
CA MET A 97 18.97 4.46 6.52
C MET A 97 19.19 5.86 7.11
N ALA A 98 19.95 6.01 8.20
CA ALA A 98 20.20 7.30 8.81
C ALA A 98 20.79 8.31 7.81
N GLY A 99 20.17 9.49 7.72
CA GLY A 99 20.52 10.57 6.78
C GLY A 99 20.18 10.28 5.32
N LYS A 100 19.54 9.14 5.01
CA LYS A 100 19.17 8.74 3.64
C LYS A 100 17.76 9.17 3.26
N THR A 101 17.47 9.14 1.97
CA THR A 101 16.13 9.38 1.42
C THR A 101 15.42 8.06 1.20
N ILE A 102 14.33 7.83 1.93
CA ILE A 102 13.57 6.58 1.92
C ILE A 102 12.22 6.82 1.26
N ALA A 103 11.95 6.12 0.16
CA ALA A 103 10.66 6.17 -0.51
C ALA A 103 9.64 5.26 0.19
N THR A 104 8.47 5.81 0.52
CA THR A 104 7.34 5.03 1.05
C THR A 104 6.05 5.38 0.31
N VAL A 105 5.09 4.45 0.28
CA VAL A 105 3.80 4.76 -0.34
C VAL A 105 3.02 5.73 0.54
N LYS A 106 2.62 6.88 -0.01
CA LYS A 106 1.88 7.90 0.76
C LYS A 106 0.56 7.33 1.32
N GLY A 107 0.37 7.44 2.63
CA GLY A 107 -0.80 6.93 3.34
C GLY A 107 -0.81 5.40 3.55
N SER A 108 0.32 4.72 3.31
CA SER A 108 0.52 3.33 3.70
C SER A 108 1.12 3.22 5.11
N THR A 109 1.06 2.01 5.69
CA THR A 109 1.74 1.71 6.96
C THR A 109 3.25 1.84 6.89
N ASN A 110 3.85 1.73 5.71
CA ASN A 110 5.29 1.78 5.47
C ASN A 110 5.85 3.14 5.87
N GLY A 111 5.10 4.21 5.56
CA GLY A 111 5.46 5.56 5.96
C GLY A 111 5.41 5.75 7.48
N ASP A 112 4.47 5.10 8.15
CA ASP A 112 4.33 5.14 9.61
C ASP A 112 5.45 4.34 10.29
N GLU A 113 5.77 3.16 9.76
CA GLU A 113 6.88 2.33 10.22
C GLU A 113 8.20 3.08 10.17
N VAL A 114 8.52 3.72 9.04
CA VAL A 114 9.74 4.52 8.89
C VAL A 114 9.83 5.65 9.91
N ARG A 115 8.71 6.32 10.23
CA ARG A 115 8.67 7.37 11.26
C ARG A 115 8.87 6.79 12.67
N ASN A 116 8.35 5.59 12.92
CA ASN A 116 8.41 4.94 14.22
C ASN A 116 9.75 4.27 14.54
N LEU A 117 10.65 4.12 13.56
CA LEU A 117 12.00 3.60 13.78
C LEU A 117 12.87 4.52 14.67
N GLY A 118 12.50 5.79 14.82
CA GLY A 118 13.29 6.75 15.61
C GLY A 118 14.64 7.09 15.01
N ILE A 119 14.82 6.87 13.70
CA ILE A 119 16.03 7.15 12.94
C ILE A 119 15.80 8.43 12.13
N ASP A 120 16.79 9.32 12.08
CA ASP A 120 16.73 10.53 11.25
C ASP A 120 16.81 10.15 9.77
N VAL A 121 15.67 10.19 9.07
CA VAL A 121 15.54 9.81 7.66
C VAL A 121 14.69 10.82 6.91
N LYS A 122 15.02 11.08 5.65
CA LYS A 122 14.19 11.88 4.76
C LYS A 122 13.12 10.98 4.11
N ASN A 123 11.92 10.96 4.67
CA ASN A 123 10.81 10.17 4.12
C ASN A 123 10.17 10.88 2.91
N SER A 124 10.28 10.26 1.73
CA SER A 124 9.62 10.72 0.50
C SER A 124 8.35 9.91 0.25
N GLY A 125 7.20 10.51 0.55
CA GLY A 125 5.89 9.91 0.31
C GLY A 125 5.52 9.95 -1.18
N VAL A 126 5.57 8.80 -1.84
CA VAL A 126 5.39 8.66 -3.30
C VAL A 126 4.17 7.80 -3.64
N ARG A 127 3.74 7.85 -4.90
CA ARG A 127 2.86 6.81 -5.46
C ARG A 127 3.69 5.54 -5.67
N LEU A 128 3.09 4.37 -5.50
CA LEU A 128 3.80 3.08 -5.55
C LEU A 128 4.72 2.92 -6.78
N LEU A 129 4.18 3.08 -7.99
CA LEU A 129 4.96 2.95 -9.24
C LEU A 129 6.08 3.99 -9.31
N SER A 130 5.80 5.23 -8.87
CA SER A 130 6.80 6.29 -8.80
C SER A 130 7.90 6.02 -7.78
N GLY A 131 7.63 5.27 -6.71
CA GLY A 131 8.64 4.84 -5.73
C GLY A 131 9.59 3.76 -6.26
N GLN A 132 9.05 2.79 -7.00
CA GLN A 132 9.90 1.80 -7.68
C GLN A 132 10.76 2.47 -8.76
N GLN A 133 10.19 3.44 -9.48
CA GLN A 133 10.90 4.22 -10.49
C GLN A 133 11.96 5.15 -9.88
N SER A 134 11.68 5.79 -8.75
CA SER A 134 12.64 6.70 -8.09
C SER A 134 13.90 5.96 -7.61
N LEU A 135 13.75 4.70 -7.18
CA LEU A 135 14.87 3.85 -6.81
C LEU A 135 15.70 3.37 -8.01
N ARG A 136 15.02 3.04 -9.13
CA ARG A 136 15.62 2.42 -10.32
C ARG A 136 16.24 3.40 -11.29
N GLU A 137 15.61 4.54 -11.55
CA GLU A 137 15.91 5.37 -12.73
C GLU A 137 16.49 6.73 -12.38
N THR A 138 16.05 7.37 -11.28
CA THR A 138 16.37 8.78 -11.01
C THR A 138 17.36 9.00 -9.88
N GLY A 139 17.66 7.97 -9.08
CA GLY A 139 18.52 8.09 -7.89
C GLY A 139 17.93 8.99 -6.79
N GLN A 140 16.64 9.36 -6.90
CA GLN A 140 15.97 10.28 -5.97
C GLN A 140 15.63 9.64 -4.62
N ALA A 141 15.77 8.31 -4.49
CA ALA A 141 15.68 7.59 -3.23
C ALA A 141 16.87 6.62 -3.08
N ASP A 142 17.33 6.43 -1.84
CA ASP A 142 18.40 5.50 -1.48
C ASP A 142 17.88 4.09 -1.19
N ALA A 143 16.65 4.01 -0.66
CA ALA A 143 15.90 2.76 -0.47
C ALA A 143 14.40 3.01 -0.62
N MET A 144 13.63 1.94 -0.80
CA MET A 144 12.18 1.94 -0.74
C MET A 144 11.71 0.88 0.26
N ILE A 145 10.75 1.24 1.12
CA ILE A 145 10.07 0.25 1.98
C ILE A 145 8.69 -0.02 1.40
N GLY A 146 8.44 -1.28 1.07
CA GLY A 146 7.35 -1.74 0.24
C GLY A 146 7.05 -3.22 0.47
N ARG A 147 5.92 -3.66 -0.09
CA ARG A 147 5.65 -5.08 -0.31
C ARG A 147 5.79 -5.40 -1.78
#